data_AF-A0A813DVS1-F1
#
_entry.id   AF-A0A813DVS1-F1
#
_cell.length_a   1.000
_cell.length_b   1.000
_cell.length_c   1.000
_cell.angle_alpha   90.00
_cell.angle_beta   90.00
_cell.angle_gamma   90.00
#
_symmetry.space_group_name_H-M   'P 1'
#
loop_
_entity.id
_entity.type
_entity.pdbx_description
1 polymer ?
#
loop_
_entity_poly.entity_id
_entity_poly.type
_entity_poly.pdbx_seq_one_letter_code
_entity_poly.pdbx_strand_id
1 'polypeptide(L)'
;MSQIQFAWHSYNATYPSENTVDQANTWYDRWEEFRVRWGPSLGGYQTTELYLFMVTQGYMVQAATTGICLSLFVAYIVLLLCTRNWLNATLGISCICCITITFLGFVPIIGWSLGENECIFLIATVGLSVDYTVHLLNAYNNSPAFSREDKTQGALAEMGMSVANSAITTLLAALILFGCGFFFFFQFGGFIFLVIGLSIIMSTNFLMPVMILFGPQGAQGIITCCRRKATIVASGEAVKPSKYGTE
;
A
#
# COMPACT_ATOMS: atom_id res chain seq x y z
N MET A 1 -36.55 -46.65 23.66
CA MET A 1 -35.97 -45.45 24.30
C MET A 1 -35.96 -44.34 23.26
N SER A 2 -36.71 -43.27 23.48
CA SER A 2 -36.71 -42.10 22.60
C SER A 2 -35.35 -41.42 22.71
N GLN A 3 -34.52 -41.56 21.67
CA GLN A 3 -33.29 -40.77 21.58
C GLN A 3 -33.66 -39.31 21.30
N ILE A 4 -33.10 -38.39 22.09
CA ILE A 4 -33.21 -36.95 21.87
C ILE A 4 -32.55 -36.66 20.52
N GLN A 5 -33.33 -36.14 19.56
CA GLN A 5 -32.85 -35.86 18.21
C GLN A 5 -32.15 -34.50 18.11
N PHE A 6 -32.64 -33.50 18.86
CA PHE A 6 -32.04 -32.16 18.97
C PHE A 6 -32.50 -31.48 20.26
N ALA A 7 -31.70 -30.54 20.77
CA ALA A 7 -32.04 -29.67 21.88
C ALA A 7 -31.45 -28.28 21.62
N TRP A 8 -32.22 -27.22 21.92
CA TRP A 8 -31.81 -25.83 21.74
C TRP A 8 -32.03 -25.06 23.03
N HIS A 9 -31.05 -24.24 23.43
CA HIS A 9 -31.16 -23.29 24.52
C HIS A 9 -30.65 -21.93 24.04
N SER A 10 -31.41 -20.87 24.31
CA SER A 10 -31.04 -19.48 23.99
C SER A 10 -31.04 -18.64 25.26
N TYR A 11 -30.03 -17.78 25.40
CA TYR A 11 -29.93 -16.80 26.46
C TYR A 11 -29.81 -15.42 25.83
N ASN A 12 -30.46 -14.42 26.42
CA ASN A 12 -30.32 -13.02 26.00
C ASN A 12 -29.25 -12.36 26.87
N ALA A 13 -28.23 -11.79 26.25
CA ALA A 13 -27.15 -11.09 26.93
C ALA A 13 -26.77 -9.85 26.13
N THR A 14 -26.70 -8.70 26.83
CA THR A 14 -26.32 -7.42 26.24
C THR A 14 -24.81 -7.25 26.33
N TYR A 15 -24.14 -7.13 25.20
CA TYR A 15 -22.70 -6.88 25.13
C TYR A 15 -22.41 -5.53 24.46
N PRO A 16 -21.37 -4.79 24.90
CA PRO A 16 -20.88 -3.63 24.17
C PRO A 16 -20.34 -4.06 22.79
N SER A 17 -20.61 -3.27 21.76
CA SER A 17 -20.23 -3.55 20.36
C SER A 17 -18.78 -3.21 20.01
N GLU A 18 -18.00 -2.71 20.96
CA GLU A 18 -16.61 -2.24 20.77
C GLU A 18 -15.61 -3.21 21.42
N ASN A 19 -14.48 -3.47 20.75
CA ASN A 19 -13.39 -4.34 21.21
C ASN A 19 -13.82 -5.76 21.65
N THR A 20 -14.68 -6.37 20.85
CA THR A 20 -15.30 -7.66 21.14
C THR A 20 -14.36 -8.85 20.94
N VAL A 21 -13.26 -8.74 20.20
CA VAL A 21 -12.34 -9.87 19.95
C VAL A 21 -11.84 -10.47 21.26
N ASP A 22 -11.24 -9.68 22.14
CA ASP A 22 -10.61 -10.20 23.38
C ASP A 22 -11.64 -10.76 24.37
N GLN A 23 -12.81 -10.12 24.49
CA GLN A 23 -13.84 -10.54 25.44
C GLN A 23 -14.68 -11.72 24.92
N ALA A 24 -14.97 -11.77 23.61
CA ALA A 24 -15.74 -12.85 23.01
C ALA A 24 -14.93 -14.15 22.88
N ASN A 25 -13.61 -14.05 22.64
CA ASN A 25 -12.70 -15.20 22.60
C ASN A 25 -12.80 -16.03 23.89
N THR A 26 -12.76 -15.36 25.05
CA THR A 26 -12.79 -16.05 26.36
C THR A 26 -14.04 -16.92 26.56
N TRP A 27 -15.21 -16.43 26.14
CA TRP A 27 -16.47 -17.18 26.29
C TRP A 27 -16.61 -18.26 25.23
N TYR A 28 -16.17 -17.97 24.00
CA TYR A 28 -16.14 -18.93 22.93
C TYR A 28 -15.27 -20.14 23.32
N ASP A 29 -14.05 -19.87 23.78
CA ASP A 29 -13.08 -20.88 24.20
C ASP A 29 -13.57 -21.68 25.40
N ARG A 30 -14.19 -21.03 26.39
CA ARG A 30 -14.78 -21.72 27.55
C ARG A 30 -15.87 -22.71 27.13
N TRP A 31 -16.73 -22.35 26.17
CA TRP A 31 -17.75 -23.26 25.66
C TRP A 31 -17.16 -24.37 24.79
N GLU A 32 -16.14 -24.06 23.99
CA GLU A 32 -15.36 -25.04 23.23
C GLU A 32 -14.76 -26.09 24.16
N GLU A 33 -14.08 -25.66 25.23
CA GLU A 33 -13.53 -26.52 26.27
C GLU A 33 -14.61 -27.38 26.94
N PHE A 34 -15.76 -26.79 27.29
CA PHE A 34 -16.87 -27.54 27.87
C PHE A 34 -17.36 -28.64 26.92
N ARG A 35 -17.55 -28.32 25.64
CA ARG A 35 -17.99 -29.28 24.62
C ARG A 35 -16.98 -30.41 24.43
N VAL A 36 -15.71 -30.08 24.30
CA VAL A 36 -14.62 -31.06 24.15
C VAL A 36 -14.56 -31.98 25.38
N ARG A 37 -14.74 -31.42 26.58
CA ARG A 37 -14.66 -32.18 27.83
C ARG A 37 -15.86 -33.11 28.06
N TRP A 38 -17.07 -32.66 27.80
CA TRP A 38 -18.30 -33.35 28.22
C TRP A 38 -19.10 -33.97 27.09
N GLY A 39 -18.80 -33.63 25.84
CA GLY A 39 -19.64 -34.02 24.70
C GLY A 39 -18.93 -34.08 23.34
N PRO A 40 -17.75 -34.69 23.21
CA PRO A 40 -17.02 -34.73 21.94
C PRO A 40 -17.78 -35.44 20.82
N SER A 41 -18.65 -36.42 21.14
CA SER A 41 -19.47 -37.16 20.18
C SER A 41 -20.85 -36.56 19.91
N LEU A 42 -21.24 -35.49 20.61
CA LEU A 42 -22.59 -34.90 20.54
C LEU A 42 -22.76 -33.93 19.37
N GLY A 43 -21.69 -33.48 18.73
CA GLY A 43 -21.74 -32.60 17.54
C GLY A 43 -22.42 -31.24 17.77
N GLY A 44 -22.61 -30.81 19.02
CA GLY A 44 -23.29 -29.56 19.35
C GLY A 44 -22.46 -28.33 18.99
N TYR A 45 -23.10 -27.29 18.46
CA TYR A 45 -22.48 -26.01 18.11
C TYR A 45 -23.21 -24.85 18.80
N GLN A 46 -22.47 -23.77 19.11
CA GLN A 46 -23.03 -22.52 19.62
C GLN A 46 -23.10 -21.48 18.50
N THR A 47 -24.10 -20.61 18.55
CA THR A 47 -24.27 -19.52 17.59
C THR A 47 -24.72 -18.26 18.32
N THR A 48 -24.11 -17.14 17.97
CA THR A 48 -24.50 -15.79 18.40
C THR A 48 -23.91 -14.78 17.41
N GLU A 49 -24.53 -13.61 17.27
CA GLU A 49 -24.04 -12.54 16.38
C GLU A 49 -22.65 -12.05 16.80
N LEU A 50 -22.35 -12.07 18.11
CA LEU A 50 -21.04 -11.70 18.64
C LEU A 50 -19.91 -12.62 18.13
N TYR A 51 -20.12 -13.94 18.04
CA TYR A 51 -19.12 -14.87 17.52
C TYR A 51 -18.92 -14.69 16.02
N LEU A 52 -20.00 -14.41 15.28
CA LEU A 52 -19.89 -14.10 13.86
C LEU A 52 -19.06 -12.84 13.63
N PHE A 53 -19.31 -11.79 14.40
CA PHE A 53 -18.56 -10.53 14.32
C PHE A 53 -17.09 -10.70 14.72
N MET A 54 -16.82 -11.42 15.82
CA MET A 54 -15.47 -11.75 16.29
C MET A 54 -14.65 -12.50 15.22
N VAL A 55 -15.23 -13.56 14.64
CA VAL A 55 -14.59 -14.35 13.58
C VAL A 55 -14.34 -13.47 12.35
N THR A 56 -15.31 -12.63 11.99
CA THR A 56 -15.20 -11.68 10.87
C THR A 56 -14.05 -10.69 11.08
N GLN A 57 -13.92 -10.09 12.27
CA GLN A 57 -12.82 -9.19 12.60
C GLN A 57 -11.45 -9.88 12.50
N GLY A 58 -11.35 -11.13 12.99
CA GLY A 58 -10.13 -11.93 12.87
C GLY A 58 -9.72 -12.14 11.40
N TYR A 59 -10.69 -12.53 10.56
CA TYR A 59 -10.45 -12.68 9.12
C TYR A 59 -10.13 -11.35 8.43
N MET A 60 -10.74 -10.23 8.83
CA MET A 60 -10.45 -8.90 8.27
C MET A 60 -8.99 -8.49 8.52
N VAL A 61 -8.50 -8.62 9.75
CA VAL A 61 -7.10 -8.30 10.09
C VAL A 61 -6.12 -9.21 9.35
N GLN A 62 -6.42 -10.51 9.29
CA GLN A 62 -5.60 -11.47 8.55
C GLN A 62 -5.58 -11.15 7.05
N ALA A 63 -6.74 -10.86 6.46
CA ALA A 63 -6.87 -10.50 5.05
C ALA A 63 -6.16 -9.18 4.73
N ALA A 64 -6.29 -8.16 5.60
CA ALA A 64 -5.61 -6.89 5.45
C ALA A 64 -4.09 -7.07 5.48
N THR A 65 -3.57 -7.81 6.46
CA THR A 65 -2.11 -8.05 6.59
C THR A 65 -1.57 -8.85 5.41
N THR A 66 -2.25 -9.93 5.04
CA THR A 66 -1.86 -10.76 3.89
C THR A 66 -1.94 -9.96 2.58
N GLY A 67 -2.98 -9.15 2.43
CA GLY A 67 -3.19 -8.27 1.28
C GLY A 67 -2.10 -7.21 1.16
N ILE A 68 -1.72 -6.54 2.24
CA ILE A 68 -0.62 -5.56 2.25
C ILE A 68 0.70 -6.24 1.88
N CYS A 69 1.04 -7.38 2.50
CA CYS A 69 2.27 -8.10 2.20
C CYS A 69 2.34 -8.55 0.73
N LEU A 70 1.23 -9.08 0.20
CA LEU A 70 1.14 -9.49 -1.20
C LEU A 70 1.24 -8.29 -2.14
N SER A 71 0.53 -7.19 -1.85
CA SER A 71 0.59 -5.97 -2.65
C SER A 71 1.98 -5.36 -2.67
N LEU A 72 2.70 -5.32 -1.54
CA LEU A 72 4.09 -4.86 -1.49
C LEU A 72 5.03 -5.76 -2.29
N PHE A 73 4.84 -7.08 -2.20
CA PHE A 73 5.60 -8.02 -3.00
C PHE A 73 5.37 -7.81 -4.50
N VAL A 74 4.12 -7.72 -4.94
CA VAL A 74 3.77 -7.46 -6.34
C VAL A 74 4.30 -6.10 -6.79
N ALA A 75 4.16 -5.06 -5.97
CA ALA A 75 4.70 -3.73 -6.23
C ALA A 75 6.22 -3.77 -6.45
N TYR A 76 6.96 -4.53 -5.64
CA TYR A 76 8.40 -4.70 -5.81
C TYR A 76 8.74 -5.37 -7.15
N ILE A 77 8.01 -6.43 -7.54
CA ILE A 77 8.18 -7.09 -8.83
C ILE A 77 7.89 -6.12 -9.99
N VAL A 78 6.82 -5.34 -9.90
CA VAL A 78 6.47 -4.33 -10.93
C VAL A 78 7.57 -3.27 -11.03
N LEU A 79 8.07 -2.76 -9.91
CA LEU A 79 9.17 -1.79 -9.89
C LEU A 79 10.46 -2.37 -10.50
N LEU A 80 10.78 -3.64 -10.22
CA LEU A 80 11.91 -4.33 -10.83
C LEU A 80 11.77 -4.43 -12.36
N LEU A 81 10.57 -4.76 -12.85
CA LEU A 81 10.30 -4.87 -14.28
C LEU A 81 10.34 -3.52 -15.00
N CYS A 82 9.75 -2.48 -14.41
CA CYS A 82 9.70 -1.15 -14.98
C CYS A 82 11.07 -0.47 -14.99
N THR A 83 11.79 -0.50 -13.87
CA THR A 83 13.09 0.19 -13.76
C THR A 83 14.26 -0.66 -14.28
N ARG A 84 14.11 -1.99 -14.36
CA ARG A 84 15.18 -2.95 -14.69
C ARG A 84 16.43 -2.79 -13.82
N ASN A 85 16.28 -2.21 -12.63
CA ASN A 85 17.36 -1.92 -11.71
C ASN A 85 16.91 -2.29 -10.29
N TRP A 86 17.59 -3.26 -9.67
CA TRP A 86 17.19 -3.73 -8.35
C TRP A 86 17.40 -2.67 -7.26
N LEU A 87 18.37 -1.77 -7.43
CA LEU A 87 18.62 -0.69 -6.48
C LEU A 87 17.47 0.34 -6.52
N ASN A 88 17.04 0.76 -7.71
CA ASN A 88 15.89 1.66 -7.87
C ASN A 88 14.62 1.03 -7.30
N ALA A 89 14.37 -0.25 -7.60
CA ALA A 89 13.20 -0.95 -7.08
C ALA A 89 13.23 -1.05 -5.55
N THR A 90 14.40 -1.25 -4.95
CA THR A 90 14.56 -1.34 -3.49
C THR A 90 14.35 0.02 -2.80
N LEU A 91 14.87 1.10 -3.39
CA LEU A 91 14.60 2.45 -2.90
C LEU A 91 13.13 2.84 -3.07
N GLY A 92 12.51 2.47 -4.19
CA GLY A 92 11.08 2.69 -4.46
C GLY A 92 10.17 1.98 -3.46
N ILE A 93 10.39 0.68 -3.22
CA ILE A 93 9.58 -0.07 -2.26
C ILE A 93 9.76 0.47 -0.84
N SER A 94 10.96 0.95 -0.47
CA SER A 94 11.16 1.60 0.83
C SER A 94 10.29 2.85 1.01
N CYS A 95 10.14 3.66 -0.04
CA CYS A 95 9.25 4.82 -0.03
C CYS A 95 7.77 4.40 0.10
N ILE A 96 7.33 3.38 -0.63
CA ILE A 96 5.95 2.85 -0.55
C ILE A 96 5.65 2.30 0.86
N CYS A 97 6.61 1.61 1.47
CA CYS A 97 6.50 1.17 2.86
C CYS A 97 6.34 2.37 3.81
N CYS A 98 7.15 3.43 3.66
CA CYS A 98 7.02 4.64 4.46
C CYS A 98 5.64 5.31 4.30
N ILE A 99 5.11 5.40 3.07
CA ILE A 99 3.77 5.94 2.82
C ILE A 99 2.70 5.08 3.49
N THR A 100 2.78 3.75 3.36
CA THR A 100 1.81 2.81 3.95
C THR A 100 1.81 2.86 5.47
N ILE A 101 2.99 2.90 6.10
CA ILE A 101 3.13 3.04 7.56
C ILE A 101 2.59 4.38 8.03
N THR A 102 2.87 5.46 7.29
CA THR A 102 2.38 6.80 7.63
C THR A 102 0.86 6.86 7.53
N PHE A 103 0.27 6.29 6.47
CA PHE A 103 -1.17 6.17 6.32
C PHE A 103 -1.80 5.38 7.48
N LEU A 104 -1.24 4.21 7.82
CA LEU A 104 -1.65 3.42 8.99
C LEU A 104 -1.60 4.24 10.30
N GLY A 105 -0.60 5.10 10.47
CA GLY A 105 -0.49 6.00 11.62
C GLY A 105 -1.56 7.09 11.66
N PHE A 106 -2.06 7.54 10.51
CA PHE A 106 -3.13 8.54 10.43
C PHE A 106 -4.51 7.96 10.72
N VAL A 107 -4.77 6.68 10.43
CA VAL A 107 -6.06 6.01 10.68
C VAL A 107 -6.58 6.24 12.11
N PRO A 108 -5.83 5.95 13.19
CA PRO A 108 -6.31 6.20 14.56
C PRO A 108 -6.39 7.69 14.92
N ILE A 109 -5.56 8.56 14.32
CA ILE A 109 -5.57 10.01 14.59
C ILE A 109 -6.86 10.65 14.06
N ILE A 110 -7.35 10.18 12.92
CA ILE A 110 -8.61 10.61 12.31
C ILE A 110 -9.81 10.01 13.06
N GLY A 111 -9.58 9.04 13.94
CA GLY A 111 -10.63 8.32 14.67
C GLY A 111 -11.32 7.24 13.84
N TRP A 112 -10.68 6.77 12.76
CA TRP A 112 -11.20 5.64 11.99
C TRP A 112 -10.85 4.33 12.70
N SER A 113 -11.87 3.50 12.92
CA SER A 113 -11.70 2.14 13.43
C SER A 113 -11.36 1.20 12.28
N LEU A 114 -10.66 0.10 12.55
CA LEU A 114 -10.39 -0.92 11.54
C LEU A 114 -11.68 -1.72 11.25
N GLY A 115 -12.43 -1.27 10.25
CA GLY A 115 -13.58 -1.98 9.69
C GLY A 115 -13.27 -2.60 8.33
N GLU A 116 -14.33 -3.05 7.65
CA GLU A 116 -14.24 -3.66 6.32
C GLU A 116 -13.67 -2.69 5.28
N ASN A 117 -14.16 -1.45 5.28
CA ASN A 117 -13.76 -0.43 4.32
C ASN A 117 -12.28 -0.05 4.49
N GLU A 118 -11.85 0.13 5.73
CA GLU A 118 -10.48 0.50 6.08
C GLU A 118 -9.49 -0.61 5.69
N CYS A 119 -9.88 -1.88 5.82
CA CYS A 119 -9.06 -2.99 5.33
C CYS A 119 -8.85 -2.92 3.81
N ILE A 120 -9.91 -2.62 3.04
CA ILE A 120 -9.82 -2.43 1.58
C ILE A 120 -8.94 -1.21 1.26
N PHE A 121 -9.15 -0.10 1.97
CA PHE A 121 -8.36 1.13 1.80
C PHE A 121 -6.88 0.90 2.09
N LEU A 122 -6.54 0.14 3.14
CA LEU A 122 -5.17 -0.20 3.47
C LEU A 122 -4.45 -0.97 2.37
N ILE A 123 -5.13 -1.94 1.75
CA ILE A 123 -4.58 -2.69 0.62
C ILE A 123 -4.44 -1.78 -0.60
N ALA A 124 -5.44 -0.93 -0.86
CA ALA A 124 -5.45 0.03 -1.96
C ALA A 124 -4.37 1.13 -1.83
N THR A 125 -4.01 1.51 -0.59
CA THR A 125 -2.94 2.48 -0.31
C THR A 125 -1.64 2.09 -1.01
N VAL A 126 -1.29 0.80 -0.97
CA VAL A 126 -0.06 0.31 -1.59
C VAL A 126 -0.08 0.55 -3.09
N GLY A 127 -1.20 0.26 -3.76
CA GLY A 127 -1.35 0.47 -5.20
C GLY A 127 -1.25 1.95 -5.59
N LEU A 128 -2.02 2.81 -4.91
CA LEU A 128 -2.01 4.26 -5.17
C LEU A 128 -0.65 4.92 -4.88
N SER A 129 0.14 4.34 -3.97
CA SER A 129 1.48 4.85 -3.62
C SER A 129 2.54 4.51 -4.68
N VAL A 130 2.33 3.47 -5.48
CA VAL A 130 3.28 3.01 -6.50
C VAL A 130 3.34 3.98 -7.68
N ASP A 131 2.21 4.57 -8.08
CA ASP A 131 2.09 5.36 -9.31
C ASP A 131 3.12 6.49 -9.38
N TYR A 132 3.18 7.35 -8.35
CA TYR A 132 4.13 8.47 -8.34
C TYR A 132 5.59 8.00 -8.21
N THR A 133 5.80 6.95 -7.41
CA THR A 133 7.12 6.36 -7.17
C THR A 133 7.70 5.79 -8.46
N VAL A 134 6.92 5.02 -9.23
CA VAL A 134 7.39 4.37 -10.45
C VAL A 134 7.68 5.37 -11.57
N HIS A 135 6.85 6.42 -11.73
CA HIS A 135 7.07 7.44 -12.75
C HIS A 135 8.37 8.21 -12.52
N LEU A 136 8.62 8.65 -11.29
CA LEU A 136 9.85 9.38 -10.95
C LEU A 136 11.09 8.48 -11.03
N LEU A 137 11.01 7.23 -10.57
CA LEU A 137 12.12 6.27 -10.69
C LEU A 137 12.43 5.91 -12.14
N ASN A 138 11.40 5.75 -12.97
CA ASN A 138 11.59 5.47 -14.39
C ASN A 138 12.26 6.66 -15.10
N ALA A 139 11.84 7.90 -14.82
CA ALA A 139 12.50 9.08 -15.38
C ALA A 139 13.96 9.22 -14.89
N TYR A 140 14.22 8.96 -13.60
CA TYR A 140 15.58 8.90 -13.07
C TYR A 140 16.45 7.88 -13.80
N ASN A 141 15.89 6.70 -14.09
CA ASN A 141 16.62 5.62 -14.76
C ASN A 141 16.91 5.90 -16.24
N ASN A 142 16.03 6.65 -16.92
CA ASN A 142 16.19 7.02 -18.33
C ASN A 142 16.94 8.36 -18.52
N SER A 143 17.25 9.09 -17.44
CA SER A 143 17.99 10.33 -17.52
C SER A 143 19.40 10.11 -18.12
N PRO A 144 19.82 10.92 -19.11
CA PRO A 144 21.14 10.81 -19.73
C PRO A 144 22.28 11.35 -18.86
N ALA A 145 21.97 11.97 -17.71
CA ALA A 145 22.96 12.58 -16.84
C ALA A 145 23.81 11.55 -16.07
N PHE A 146 25.04 11.94 -15.72
CA PHE A 146 25.97 11.07 -14.98
C PHE A 146 25.92 11.29 -13.46
N SER A 147 25.71 12.54 -13.01
CA SER A 147 25.59 12.87 -11.59
C SER A 147 24.23 12.47 -11.03
N ARG A 148 24.18 12.06 -9.76
CA ARG A 148 22.91 11.73 -9.07
C ARG A 148 22.00 12.93 -8.98
N GLU A 149 22.56 14.11 -8.71
CA GLU A 149 21.82 15.37 -8.59
C GLU A 149 21.16 15.73 -9.92
N ASP A 150 21.93 15.77 -11.00
CA ASP A 150 21.42 16.08 -12.34
C ASP A 150 20.37 15.06 -12.81
N LYS A 151 20.55 13.77 -12.49
CA LYS A 151 19.55 12.74 -12.79
C LYS A 151 18.25 12.97 -12.04
N THR A 152 18.30 13.28 -10.75
CA THR A 152 17.11 13.58 -9.94
C THR A 152 16.42 14.86 -10.40
N GLN A 153 17.19 15.92 -10.69
CA GLN A 153 16.64 17.17 -11.22
C GLN A 153 15.99 16.95 -12.59
N GLY A 154 16.63 16.22 -13.49
CA GLY A 154 16.06 15.85 -14.78
C GLY A 154 14.79 15.03 -14.65
N ALA A 155 14.75 14.05 -13.74
CA ALA A 155 13.56 13.25 -13.48
C ALA A 155 12.38 14.08 -12.98
N LEU A 156 12.64 15.03 -12.07
CA LEU A 156 11.63 15.93 -11.55
C LEU A 156 11.16 16.95 -12.59
N ALA A 157 12.07 17.44 -13.45
CA ALA A 157 11.72 18.33 -14.55
C ALA A 157 10.86 17.63 -15.61
N GLU A 158 11.13 16.37 -15.90
CA GLU A 158 10.40 15.59 -16.91
C GLU A 158 9.03 15.11 -16.40
N MET A 159 8.98 14.50 -15.20
CA MET A 159 7.75 13.86 -14.69
C MET A 159 7.03 14.63 -13.58
N GLY A 160 7.68 15.61 -12.93
CA GLY A 160 7.12 16.30 -11.77
C GLY A 160 5.80 17.02 -12.06
N MET A 161 5.71 17.73 -13.19
CA MET A 161 4.47 18.41 -13.60
C MET A 161 3.35 17.42 -13.96
N SER A 162 3.68 16.30 -14.60
CA SER A 162 2.71 15.27 -14.95
C SER A 162 2.10 14.62 -13.70
N VAL A 163 2.96 14.23 -12.74
CA VAL A 163 2.56 13.64 -11.47
C VAL A 163 1.76 14.64 -10.61
N ALA A 164 2.18 15.91 -10.55
CA ALA A 164 1.45 16.94 -9.82
C ALA A 164 0.05 17.17 -10.39
N ASN A 165 -0.09 17.23 -11.71
CA ASN A 165 -1.39 17.38 -12.37
C ASN A 165 -2.29 16.16 -12.11
N SER A 166 -1.74 14.95 -12.14
CA SER A 166 -2.47 13.72 -11.79
C SER A 166 -2.94 13.73 -10.33
N ALA A 167 -2.12 14.21 -9.40
CA ALA A 167 -2.53 14.38 -8.01
C ALA A 167 -3.67 15.41 -7.87
N ILE A 168 -3.55 16.57 -8.52
CA ILE A 168 -4.58 17.63 -8.46
C ILE A 168 -5.93 17.13 -8.97
N THR A 169 -5.97 16.42 -10.10
CA THR A 169 -7.24 15.91 -10.64
C THR A 169 -7.87 14.87 -9.72
N THR A 170 -7.06 14.02 -9.10
CA THR A 170 -7.52 12.98 -8.17
C THR A 170 -7.99 13.59 -6.84
N LEU A 171 -7.30 14.60 -6.32
CA LEU A 171 -7.72 15.36 -5.14
C LEU A 171 -9.01 16.13 -5.41
N LEU A 172 -9.16 16.74 -6.60
CA LEU A 172 -10.40 17.42 -6.98
C LEU A 172 -11.57 16.43 -7.08
N ALA A 173 -11.35 15.24 -7.63
CA ALA A 173 -12.35 14.19 -7.61
C ALA A 173 -12.73 13.81 -6.17
N ALA A 174 -11.75 13.60 -5.29
CA ALA A 174 -11.99 13.32 -3.87
C ALA A 174 -12.80 14.42 -3.16
N LEU A 175 -12.57 15.69 -3.50
CA LEU A 175 -13.35 16.81 -2.95
C LEU A 175 -14.82 16.76 -3.35
N ILE A 176 -15.12 16.34 -4.59
CA ILE A 176 -16.51 16.17 -5.05
C ILE A 176 -17.19 15.03 -4.27
N LEU A 177 -16.45 13.96 -3.91
CA LEU A 177 -17.00 12.84 -3.14
C LEU A 177 -17.48 13.26 -1.74
N PHE A 178 -16.89 14.28 -1.12
CA PHE A 178 -17.37 14.79 0.18
C PHE A 178 -18.78 15.38 0.12
N GLY A 179 -19.23 15.82 -1.06
CA GLY A 179 -20.60 16.28 -1.26
C GLY A 179 -21.64 15.16 -1.38
N CYS A 180 -21.21 13.90 -1.36
CA CYS A 180 -22.11 12.76 -1.49
C CYS A 180 -22.77 12.41 -0.15
N GLY A 181 -24.08 12.12 -0.17
CA GLY A 181 -24.85 11.80 1.04
C GLY A 181 -24.58 10.41 1.64
N PHE A 182 -23.85 9.52 0.96
CA PHE A 182 -23.51 8.21 1.51
C PHE A 182 -22.20 8.25 2.28
N PHE A 183 -22.24 7.77 3.53
CA PHE A 183 -21.09 7.73 4.43
C PHE A 183 -19.85 7.06 3.82
N PHE A 184 -20.05 5.97 3.06
CA PHE A 184 -18.96 5.29 2.35
C PHE A 184 -18.18 6.24 1.41
N PHE A 185 -18.86 7.08 0.64
CA PHE A 185 -18.18 7.99 -0.29
C PHE A 185 -17.46 9.13 0.42
N PHE A 186 -18.00 9.62 1.55
CA PHE A 186 -17.30 10.59 2.38
C PHE A 186 -15.98 10.01 2.91
N GLN A 187 -16.04 8.78 3.43
CA GLN A 187 -14.86 8.09 3.94
C GLN A 187 -13.85 7.77 2.84
N PHE A 188 -14.33 7.30 1.68
CA PHE A 188 -13.49 7.02 0.51
C PHE A 188 -12.84 8.30 -0.05
N GLY A 189 -13.55 9.43 -0.06
CA GLY A 189 -12.99 10.73 -0.42
C GLY A 189 -11.85 11.14 0.52
N GLY A 190 -12.04 10.97 1.84
CA GLY A 190 -10.99 11.19 2.84
C GLY A 190 -9.78 10.29 2.62
N PHE A 191 -10.01 9.03 2.28
CA PHE A 191 -8.97 8.05 1.99
C PHE A 191 -8.13 8.48 0.79
N ILE A 192 -8.77 8.78 -0.35
CA ILE A 192 -8.08 9.24 -1.56
C ILE A 192 -7.30 10.53 -1.26
N PHE A 193 -7.92 11.49 -0.57
CA PHE A 193 -7.27 12.75 -0.25
C PHE A 193 -5.98 12.54 0.54
N LEU A 194 -6.03 11.69 1.56
CA LEU A 194 -4.89 11.40 2.42
C LEU A 194 -3.78 10.63 1.67
N VAL A 195 -4.12 9.54 0.96
CA VAL A 195 -3.10 8.72 0.28
C VAL A 195 -2.42 9.47 -0.86
N ILE A 196 -3.17 10.22 -1.67
CA ILE A 196 -2.60 10.98 -2.79
C ILE A 196 -1.72 12.12 -2.26
N GLY A 197 -2.17 12.83 -1.22
CA GLY A 197 -1.38 13.86 -0.54
C GLY A 197 -0.09 13.30 0.06
N LEU A 198 -0.17 12.20 0.79
CA LEU A 198 1.01 11.54 1.36
C LEU A 198 1.95 11.01 0.26
N SER A 199 1.41 10.42 -0.80
CA SER A 199 2.20 9.83 -1.86
C SER A 199 2.96 10.88 -2.66
N ILE A 200 2.36 12.04 -2.99
CA ILE A 200 3.09 13.10 -3.70
C ILE A 200 4.14 13.75 -2.78
N ILE A 201 3.83 13.99 -1.50
CA ILE A 201 4.76 14.60 -0.55
C ILE A 201 5.96 13.67 -0.30
N MET A 202 5.73 12.38 -0.06
CA MET A 202 6.80 11.41 0.19
C MET A 202 7.61 11.12 -1.07
N SER A 203 6.98 10.95 -2.23
CA SER A 203 7.73 10.69 -3.47
C SER A 203 8.60 11.89 -3.89
N THR A 204 8.19 13.13 -3.61
CA THR A 204 9.00 14.32 -3.92
C THR A 204 10.02 14.66 -2.83
N ASN A 205 9.64 14.63 -1.55
CA ASN A 205 10.50 15.08 -0.46
C ASN A 205 11.30 13.97 0.23
N PHE A 206 10.88 12.71 0.13
CA PHE A 206 11.61 11.57 0.70
C PHE A 206 12.37 10.81 -0.38
N LEU A 207 11.69 10.35 -1.43
CA LEU A 207 12.32 9.54 -2.47
C LEU A 207 13.37 10.33 -3.27
N MET A 208 13.09 11.57 -3.73
CA MET A 208 14.07 12.31 -4.54
C MET A 208 15.39 12.59 -3.80
N PRO A 209 15.40 13.06 -2.53
CA PRO A 209 16.65 13.20 -1.78
C PRO A 209 17.36 11.88 -1.51
N VAL A 210 16.61 10.80 -1.24
CA VAL A 210 17.18 9.45 -1.09
C VAL A 210 17.87 9.00 -2.40
N MET A 211 17.30 9.34 -3.56
CA MET A 211 17.90 9.07 -4.87
C MET A 211 19.17 9.91 -5.13
N ILE A 212 19.27 11.12 -4.57
CA ILE A 212 20.52 11.90 -4.62
C ILE A 212 21.62 11.22 -3.81
N LEU A 213 21.29 10.66 -2.63
CA LEU A 213 22.27 10.07 -1.74
C LEU A 213 22.65 8.63 -2.12
N PHE A 214 21.70 7.81 -2.60
CA PHE A 214 21.88 6.37 -2.83
C PHE A 214 21.51 5.89 -4.24
N GLY A 215 21.09 6.78 -5.15
CA GLY A 215 20.66 6.39 -6.49
C GLY A 215 21.78 5.78 -7.34
N PRO A 216 21.46 4.83 -8.23
CA PRO A 216 22.45 4.17 -9.08
C PRO A 216 23.07 5.14 -10.10
N GLN A 217 24.40 5.09 -10.21
CA GLN A 217 25.18 5.75 -11.24
C GLN A 217 25.68 4.72 -12.26
N GLY A 218 25.64 5.07 -13.55
CA GLY A 218 26.10 4.20 -14.63
C GLY A 218 25.40 2.84 -14.65
N ALA A 219 26.18 1.75 -14.68
CA ALA A 219 25.67 0.38 -14.79
C ALA A 219 25.29 -0.29 -13.45
N GLN A 220 25.32 0.46 -12.34
CA GLN A 220 25.04 -0.08 -11.01
C GLN A 220 23.60 -0.59 -10.90
N GLY A 221 23.43 -1.80 -10.37
CA GLY A 221 22.13 -2.38 -10.07
C GLY A 221 21.32 -2.88 -11.26
N ILE A 222 21.85 -2.80 -12.48
CA ILE A 222 21.15 -3.20 -13.70
C ILE A 222 20.96 -4.73 -13.75
N ILE A 223 19.73 -5.16 -13.96
CA ILE A 223 19.37 -6.55 -14.13
C ILE A 223 19.56 -6.93 -15.61
N THR A 224 20.63 -7.68 -15.88
CA THR A 224 21.10 -7.98 -17.25
C THR A 224 20.21 -8.97 -18.00
N CYS A 225 19.36 -9.76 -17.32
CA CYS A 225 18.56 -10.80 -17.96
C CYS A 225 17.51 -10.27 -18.94
N CYS A 226 17.09 -8.99 -18.82
CA CYS A 226 16.08 -8.36 -19.68
C CYS A 226 16.66 -7.33 -20.67
N ARG A 227 17.99 -7.33 -20.90
CA ARG A 227 18.59 -6.37 -21.85
C ARG A 227 18.22 -6.74 -23.29
N ARG A 228 17.36 -5.94 -23.92
CA ARG A 228 17.36 -5.81 -25.38
C ARG A 228 18.76 -5.30 -25.75
N LYS A 229 19.51 -6.06 -26.55
CA LYS A 229 20.79 -5.62 -27.13
C LYS A 229 20.51 -4.42 -28.05
N ALA A 230 20.42 -3.22 -27.48
CA ALA A 230 20.62 -1.98 -28.22
C ALA A 230 22.07 -1.54 -27.96
N THR A 231 22.94 -2.09 -28.80
CA THR A 231 24.20 -1.55 -29.35
C THR A 231 24.58 -0.17 -28.77
N ILE A 232 25.54 -0.05 -27.87
CA ILE A 232 26.96 0.26 -28.17
C ILE A 232 27.15 0.92 -29.56
N VAL A 233 26.60 2.12 -29.79
CA VAL A 233 27.02 3.00 -30.91
C VAL A 233 27.32 4.43 -30.46
N ALA A 234 26.94 4.86 -29.26
CA ALA A 234 27.10 6.25 -28.83
C ALA A 234 28.47 6.60 -28.17
N SER A 235 29.53 5.80 -28.36
CA SER A 235 30.89 6.18 -27.93
C SER A 235 31.81 6.62 -29.09
N GLY A 236 31.22 6.97 -30.24
CA GLY A 236 31.96 7.36 -31.45
C GLY A 236 32.04 8.85 -31.74
N GLU A 237 31.19 9.70 -31.15
CA GLU A 237 31.21 11.13 -31.44
C GLU A 237 31.74 11.92 -30.25
N ALA A 238 33.05 12.13 -30.26
CA ALA A 238 33.71 13.15 -29.48
C ALA A 238 33.08 14.52 -29.77
N VAL A 239 32.42 15.10 -28.76
CA VAL A 239 31.99 16.50 -28.75
C VAL A 239 33.22 17.38 -28.96
N LYS A 240 33.35 17.99 -30.14
CA LYS A 240 34.33 19.06 -30.40
C LYS A 240 33.91 20.30 -29.61
N PRO A 241 34.83 21.01 -28.93
CA PRO A 241 34.51 22.26 -28.26
C PRO A 241 34.17 23.34 -29.30
N SER A 242 32.98 23.93 -29.16
CA SER A 242 32.54 25.11 -29.91
C SER A 242 33.46 26.29 -29.57
N LYS A 243 34.18 26.79 -30.58
CA LYS A 243 34.87 28.06 -30.53
C LYS A 243 33.87 29.17 -30.87
N TYR A 244 33.54 30.02 -29.91
CA TYR A 244 33.14 31.39 -30.20
C TYR A 244 34.18 32.33 -29.58
N GLY A 245 34.95 32.97 -30.47
CA GLY A 245 35.70 34.20 -30.16
C GLY A 245 34.71 35.33 -29.84
N THR A 246 35.03 36.30 -28.98
CA THR A 246 35.94 37.42 -29.26
C THR A 246 35.79 37.94 -30.68
N GLU A 247 34.85 38.86 -30.86
CA GLU A 247 35.04 40.24 -31.30
C GLU A 247 33.84 41.08 -30.85
#